data_AF-A0A438N710-F1
#
_entry.id   AF-A0A438N710-F1
#
_cell.length_a   1.000
_cell.length_b   1.000
_cell.length_c   1.000
_cell.angle_alpha   90.00
_cell.angle_beta   90.00
_cell.angle_gamma   90.00
#
_symmetry.space_group_name_H-M   'P 1'
#
loop_
_entity.id
_entity.type
_entity.pdbx_description
1 polymer ?
#
loop_
_entity_poly.entity_id
_entity_poly.type
_entity_poly.pdbx_seq_one_letter_code
_entity_poly.pdbx_strand_id
1 'polypeptide(L)'
;MAPDMQMRWQDQKVVKKDGLWMVEGRPFPRLEPVFQESPANAPNHYILATKVVSPVNSATPPHTHGGAAVTAIMTKGKMLNQMVCPCHEPDSQGTGPKIYSVGDSWYEPPGCHHVRSETVGDEDAEFTAIFMVEKETVDKQGLMGLVVIDAAVEEAKKASDALPIPMLYDTNIILILNNLHLIFCKKKSNMSKNLVVIGAGFAGLWSAIAARRLIHLHGDGATGVKVTLVAPEPKLVVRPRLYEKDAGSMTAPLTELFNVIGVKFVQGSVEKINTGARSLDVVDSAGKHFNLAYDRLVLAAGSSLVKPNIPGLREHSFNIDQLEGAERFENHLKGLASLSPSTARNTVVVVGGGFTGIEIAAELPARLRSILGDNVKTRVVVVERSADIGPDLGAGPRPTITQALTEMGVEIKTGFGVTSIDANGVVTSSGERIESSTVIWTAGMEASALTKQIEGEKDRLGRIHVDRNLRVPQCKDVFATGDTALAATDDEGHFAMMSCQHALRLGRSSGHNAAADLLGAELLPYSQVPYGTCLDLGPWGSMVSAGWERNVIISGSHAKPIKQHVNGCLIYPPKPDMMEAFAQADPQGPLPDLSAFAPVADLSAVASLA
;
A
#
# COMPACT_ATOMS: atom_id res chain seq x y z
N MET A 1 -21.47 -49.24 -4.09
CA MET A 1 -22.85 -48.73 -4.38
C MET A 1 -22.73 -47.49 -5.24
N ALA A 2 -23.65 -47.23 -6.19
CA ALA A 2 -23.61 -45.99 -6.96
C ALA A 2 -24.07 -44.80 -6.09
N PRO A 3 -23.36 -43.67 -6.07
CA PRO A 3 -23.73 -42.54 -5.24
C PRO A 3 -24.97 -41.81 -5.78
N ASP A 4 -25.81 -41.29 -4.88
CA ASP A 4 -26.91 -40.42 -5.27
C ASP A 4 -26.38 -39.02 -5.63
N MET A 5 -26.34 -38.71 -6.92
CA MET A 5 -25.85 -37.43 -7.45
C MET A 5 -26.82 -36.26 -7.21
N GLN A 6 -28.07 -36.52 -6.84
CA GLN A 6 -29.11 -35.51 -6.62
C GLN A 6 -29.38 -35.23 -5.14
N MET A 7 -28.89 -36.08 -4.24
CA MET A 7 -28.96 -35.86 -2.79
C MET A 7 -28.34 -34.51 -2.41
N ARG A 8 -29.13 -33.67 -1.72
CA ARG A 8 -28.61 -32.43 -1.13
C ARG A 8 -27.90 -32.77 0.18
N TRP A 9 -26.81 -32.07 0.45
CA TRP A 9 -26.01 -32.35 1.64
C TRP A 9 -26.77 -32.09 2.95
N GLN A 10 -27.74 -31.16 2.96
CA GLN A 10 -28.61 -30.91 4.12
C GLN A 10 -29.50 -32.11 4.47
N ASP A 11 -29.72 -33.02 3.52
CA ASP A 11 -30.52 -34.23 3.71
C ASP A 11 -29.67 -35.39 4.30
N GLN A 12 -28.35 -35.19 4.52
CA GLN A 12 -27.50 -36.17 5.20
C GLN A 12 -27.87 -36.27 6.68
N LYS A 13 -28.21 -37.48 7.13
CA LYS A 13 -28.49 -37.73 8.55
C LYS A 13 -27.19 -37.88 9.33
N VAL A 14 -26.75 -36.82 9.98
CA VAL A 14 -25.58 -36.79 10.85
C VAL A 14 -25.97 -37.16 12.28
N VAL A 15 -25.27 -38.13 12.86
CA VAL A 15 -25.47 -38.62 14.23
C VAL A 15 -24.17 -38.55 15.02
N LYS A 16 -24.27 -38.40 16.35
CA LYS A 16 -23.12 -38.45 17.26
C LYS A 16 -23.04 -39.85 17.89
N LYS A 17 -21.96 -40.58 17.64
CA LYS A 17 -21.70 -41.92 18.20
C LYS A 17 -20.32 -41.93 18.84
N ASP A 18 -20.24 -42.38 20.09
CA ASP A 18 -18.99 -42.46 20.85
C ASP A 18 -18.21 -41.13 20.88
N GLY A 19 -18.92 -40.00 20.90
CA GLY A 19 -18.35 -38.64 20.92
C GLY A 19 -17.97 -38.06 19.55
N LEU A 20 -18.04 -38.85 18.47
CA LEU A 20 -17.72 -38.43 17.10
C LEU A 20 -18.97 -38.20 16.27
N TRP A 21 -18.97 -37.14 15.46
CA TRP A 21 -20.03 -36.85 14.49
C TRP A 21 -19.77 -37.61 13.19
N MET A 22 -20.77 -38.37 12.73
CA MET A 22 -20.66 -39.21 11.55
C MET A 22 -21.98 -39.28 10.78
N VAL A 23 -21.92 -39.62 9.50
CA VAL A 23 -23.12 -39.89 8.69
C VAL A 23 -23.69 -41.24 9.13
N GLU A 24 -24.98 -41.30 9.43
CA GLU A 24 -25.63 -42.49 9.97
C GLU A 24 -25.41 -43.73 9.08
N GLY A 25 -24.93 -44.82 9.69
CA GLY A 25 -24.70 -46.09 8.99
C GLY A 25 -23.47 -46.11 8.07
N ARG A 26 -22.66 -45.04 8.03
CA ARG A 26 -21.47 -44.96 7.17
C ARG A 26 -20.17 -44.89 8.01
N PRO A 27 -19.13 -45.68 7.70
CA PRO A 27 -17.85 -45.61 8.40
C PRO A 27 -17.16 -44.26 8.18
N PHE A 28 -16.38 -43.81 9.17
CA PHE A 28 -15.59 -42.58 9.08
C PHE A 28 -14.20 -42.90 8.49
N PRO A 29 -13.66 -42.06 7.58
CA PRO A 29 -12.30 -42.25 7.05
C PRO A 29 -11.23 -42.15 8.13
N ARG A 30 -10.12 -42.88 7.95
CA ARG A 30 -8.95 -42.80 8.84
C ARG A 30 -7.91 -41.84 8.25
N LEU A 31 -7.33 -41.01 9.12
CA LEU A 31 -6.27 -40.06 8.79
C LEU A 31 -4.94 -40.60 9.31
N GLU A 32 -3.98 -40.76 8.41
CA GLU A 32 -2.61 -41.21 8.72
C GLU A 32 -1.64 -40.07 8.37
N PRO A 33 -0.95 -39.44 9.33
CA PRO A 33 0.01 -38.38 9.03
C PRO A 33 1.19 -38.95 8.24
N VAL A 34 1.57 -38.27 7.16
CA VAL A 34 2.69 -38.65 6.28
C VAL A 34 3.92 -37.81 6.61
N PHE A 35 3.78 -36.48 6.61
CA PHE A 35 4.82 -35.56 7.05
C PHE A 35 4.23 -34.23 7.51
N GLN A 36 4.98 -33.52 8.34
CA GLN A 36 4.66 -32.17 8.80
C GLN A 36 5.95 -31.34 8.76
N GLU A 37 5.95 -30.25 8.00
CA GLU A 37 7.09 -29.35 7.89
C GLU A 37 6.68 -27.89 8.07
N SER A 38 7.61 -27.08 8.56
CA SER A 38 7.46 -25.63 8.64
C SER A 38 8.20 -24.98 7.46
N PRO A 39 7.50 -24.49 6.44
CA PRO A 39 8.14 -23.82 5.31
C PRO A 39 8.80 -22.51 5.77
N ALA A 40 10.04 -22.27 5.33
CA ALA A 40 10.83 -21.11 5.74
C ALA A 40 10.18 -19.75 5.37
N ASN A 41 9.41 -19.72 4.28
CA ASN A 41 8.70 -18.54 3.78
C ASN A 41 7.27 -18.39 4.35
N ALA A 42 6.80 -19.32 5.20
CA ALA A 42 5.53 -19.20 5.92
C ALA A 42 5.69 -19.77 7.35
N PRO A 43 6.44 -19.09 8.23
CA PRO A 43 6.89 -19.63 9.51
C PRO A 43 5.77 -19.93 10.51
N ASN A 44 4.58 -19.35 10.32
CA ASN A 44 3.39 -19.57 11.14
C ASN A 44 2.48 -20.68 10.60
N HIS A 45 2.89 -21.37 9.53
CA HIS A 45 2.12 -22.46 8.94
C HIS A 45 2.89 -23.78 9.03
N TYR A 46 2.13 -24.89 9.03
CA TYR A 46 2.63 -26.19 8.65
C TYR A 46 2.20 -26.51 7.22
N ILE A 47 3.10 -27.12 6.45
CA ILE A 47 2.72 -28.00 5.34
C ILE A 47 2.59 -29.39 5.95
N LEU A 48 1.37 -29.91 5.97
CA LEU A 48 1.03 -31.20 6.56
C LEU A 48 0.42 -32.08 5.48
N ALA A 49 1.04 -33.22 5.18
CA ALA A 49 0.42 -34.23 4.35
C ALA A 49 -0.16 -35.35 5.20
N THR A 50 -1.41 -35.71 4.93
CA THR A 50 -2.08 -36.86 5.54
C THR A 50 -2.58 -37.80 4.45
N LYS A 51 -2.36 -39.09 4.63
CA LYS A 51 -3.02 -40.13 3.86
C LYS A 51 -4.41 -40.35 4.46
N VAL A 52 -5.43 -40.27 3.63
CA VAL A 52 -6.82 -40.54 4.01
C VAL A 52 -7.20 -41.91 3.47
N VAL A 53 -7.56 -42.83 4.36
CA VAL A 53 -8.03 -44.18 4.03
C VAL A 53 -9.53 -44.25 4.30
N SER A 54 -10.30 -44.41 3.23
CA SER A 54 -11.75 -44.27 3.22
C SER A 54 -12.38 -45.63 2.90
N PRO A 55 -12.93 -46.36 3.90
CA PRO A 55 -13.50 -47.68 3.66
C PRO A 55 -14.67 -47.67 2.67
N VAL A 56 -15.01 -48.83 2.11
CA VAL A 56 -16.25 -49.00 1.34
C VAL A 56 -17.45 -48.42 2.11
N ASN A 57 -18.28 -47.65 1.40
CA ASN A 57 -19.48 -47.00 1.95
C ASN A 57 -19.19 -45.91 3.01
N SER A 58 -17.95 -45.42 3.16
CA SER A 58 -17.66 -44.33 4.08
C SER A 58 -18.23 -42.99 3.59
N ALA A 59 -18.46 -42.09 4.55
CA ALA A 59 -18.71 -40.68 4.28
C ALA A 59 -18.28 -39.81 5.47
N THR A 60 -17.88 -38.58 5.20
CA THR A 60 -17.74 -37.54 6.23
C THR A 60 -18.97 -36.64 6.24
N PRO A 61 -19.39 -36.16 7.42
CA PRO A 61 -20.37 -35.08 7.50
C PRO A 61 -19.88 -33.80 6.81
N PRO A 62 -20.78 -32.85 6.50
CA PRO A 62 -20.39 -31.52 6.04
C PRO A 62 -19.45 -30.84 7.05
N HIS A 63 -18.35 -30.30 6.54
CA HIS A 63 -17.28 -29.77 7.38
C HIS A 63 -16.41 -28.72 6.67
N THR A 64 -15.59 -28.02 7.45
CA THR A 64 -14.56 -27.11 6.95
C THR A 64 -13.19 -27.50 7.49
N HIS A 65 -12.12 -26.96 6.89
CA HIS A 65 -10.75 -27.35 7.22
C HIS A 65 -9.99 -26.38 8.14
N GLY A 66 -10.67 -25.75 9.11
CA GLY A 66 -10.00 -24.93 10.12
C GLY A 66 -9.18 -23.76 9.56
N GLY A 67 -9.60 -23.21 8.41
CA GLY A 67 -8.89 -22.15 7.68
C GLY A 67 -7.77 -22.63 6.75
N ALA A 68 -7.50 -23.93 6.67
CA ALA A 68 -6.46 -24.48 5.79
C ALA A 68 -6.82 -24.39 4.30
N ALA A 69 -5.79 -24.26 3.47
CA ALA A 69 -5.86 -24.61 2.05
C ALA A 69 -5.54 -26.10 1.90
N VAL A 70 -6.29 -26.83 1.07
CA VAL A 70 -6.13 -28.29 0.89
C VAL A 70 -5.96 -28.63 -0.58
N THR A 71 -4.92 -29.38 -0.91
CA THR A 71 -4.79 -30.07 -2.19
C THR A 71 -4.86 -31.57 -1.94
N ALA A 72 -5.81 -32.25 -2.56
CA ALA A 72 -5.99 -33.69 -2.40
C ALA A 72 -5.77 -34.42 -3.73
N ILE A 73 -5.08 -35.57 -3.67
CA ILE A 73 -4.71 -36.38 -4.83
C ILE A 73 -5.12 -37.83 -4.60
N MET A 74 -5.97 -38.37 -5.47
CA MET A 74 -6.45 -39.76 -5.39
C MET A 74 -5.35 -40.76 -5.71
N THR A 75 -5.14 -41.73 -4.81
CA THR A 75 -4.13 -42.78 -4.95
C THR A 75 -4.73 -44.19 -5.09
N LYS A 76 -5.98 -44.40 -4.70
CA LYS A 76 -6.72 -45.66 -4.86
C LYS A 76 -8.24 -45.43 -4.85
N GLY A 77 -9.00 -46.24 -5.57
CA GLY A 77 -10.46 -46.18 -5.56
C GLY A 77 -11.03 -44.89 -6.13
N LYS A 78 -12.25 -44.54 -5.72
CA LYS A 78 -12.98 -43.36 -6.19
C LYS A 78 -13.70 -42.66 -5.04
N MET A 79 -13.74 -41.33 -5.07
CA MET A 79 -14.43 -40.49 -4.10
C MET A 79 -15.38 -39.54 -4.81
N LEU A 80 -16.62 -39.42 -4.32
CA LEU A 80 -17.51 -38.32 -4.66
C LEU A 80 -17.22 -37.17 -3.71
N ASN A 81 -16.88 -36.01 -4.26
CA ASN A 81 -16.71 -34.77 -3.50
C ASN A 81 -17.60 -33.65 -4.05
N GLN A 82 -18.13 -32.83 -3.15
CA GLN A 82 -18.82 -31.59 -3.48
C GLN A 82 -18.36 -30.50 -2.52
N MET A 83 -17.93 -29.37 -3.06
CA MET A 83 -17.38 -28.25 -2.30
C MET A 83 -18.11 -26.96 -2.65
N VAL A 84 -18.33 -26.12 -1.64
CA VAL A 84 -18.90 -24.77 -1.79
C VAL A 84 -17.84 -23.79 -1.34
N CYS A 85 -17.14 -23.18 -2.31
CA CYS A 85 -16.03 -22.29 -2.02
C CYS A 85 -16.43 -20.80 -2.15
N PRO A 86 -15.91 -19.91 -1.28
CA PRO A 86 -16.28 -18.48 -1.25
C PRO A 86 -16.00 -17.70 -2.54
N CYS A 87 -15.12 -18.21 -3.40
CA CYS A 87 -14.71 -17.60 -4.66
C CYS A 87 -15.68 -17.85 -5.83
N HIS A 88 -16.76 -18.62 -5.64
CA HIS A 88 -17.80 -18.83 -6.65
C HIS A 88 -19.02 -17.97 -6.31
N GLU A 89 -19.64 -17.32 -7.31
CA GLU A 89 -20.74 -16.37 -7.13
C GLU A 89 -21.89 -16.92 -6.25
N PRO A 90 -22.62 -16.06 -5.51
CA PRO A 90 -23.61 -16.47 -4.50
C PRO A 90 -24.77 -17.36 -5.01
N ASP A 91 -25.07 -17.33 -6.30
CA ASP A 91 -26.10 -18.15 -6.94
C ASP A 91 -25.55 -19.38 -7.68
N SER A 92 -24.23 -19.55 -7.70
CA SER A 92 -23.64 -20.82 -8.10
C SER A 92 -23.71 -21.77 -6.91
N GLN A 93 -24.62 -22.75 -6.96
CA GLN A 93 -24.37 -23.98 -6.21
C GLN A 93 -22.95 -24.40 -6.61
N GLY A 94 -22.01 -24.35 -5.65
CA GLY A 94 -20.60 -24.69 -5.90
C GLY A 94 -20.50 -25.96 -6.73
N THR A 95 -19.46 -26.08 -7.58
CA THR A 95 -19.41 -27.09 -8.65
C THR A 95 -20.02 -28.40 -8.18
N GLY A 96 -21.14 -28.81 -8.81
CA GLY A 96 -21.96 -29.93 -8.33
C GLY A 96 -21.14 -31.19 -8.04
N PRO A 97 -21.72 -32.21 -7.38
CA PRO A 97 -20.97 -33.38 -6.93
C PRO A 97 -20.17 -33.99 -8.08
N LYS A 98 -18.87 -34.23 -7.86
CA LYS A 98 -17.92 -34.78 -8.82
C LYS A 98 -17.30 -36.04 -8.27
N ILE A 99 -17.09 -37.03 -9.13
CA ILE A 99 -16.38 -38.26 -8.80
C ILE A 99 -14.93 -38.12 -9.25
N TYR A 100 -14.00 -38.31 -8.31
CA TYR A 100 -12.56 -38.29 -8.52
C TYR A 100 -12.02 -39.71 -8.47
N SER A 101 -11.22 -40.09 -9.47
CA SER A 101 -10.57 -41.40 -9.61
C SER A 101 -9.06 -41.28 -9.44
N VAL A 102 -8.34 -42.41 -9.37
CA VAL A 102 -6.87 -42.43 -9.25
C VAL A 102 -6.19 -41.52 -10.27
N GLY A 103 -5.32 -40.63 -9.79
CA GLY A 103 -4.64 -39.61 -10.61
C GLY A 103 -5.35 -38.27 -10.67
N ASP A 104 -6.64 -38.20 -10.33
CA ASP A 104 -7.35 -36.93 -10.20
C ASP A 104 -6.99 -36.21 -8.91
N SER A 105 -7.11 -34.88 -8.94
CA SER A 105 -6.91 -34.03 -7.78
C SER A 105 -8.01 -32.98 -7.65
N TRP A 106 -8.25 -32.52 -6.42
CA TRP A 106 -9.06 -31.34 -6.16
C TRP A 106 -8.33 -30.39 -5.21
N TYR A 107 -8.76 -29.13 -5.24
CA TYR A 107 -8.23 -28.06 -4.42
C TYR A 107 -9.37 -27.35 -3.68
N GLU A 108 -9.12 -27.06 -2.42
CA GLU A 108 -10.02 -26.34 -1.53
C GLU A 108 -9.28 -25.11 -0.98
N PRO A 109 -9.67 -23.89 -1.39
CA PRO A 109 -9.11 -22.69 -0.79
C PRO A 109 -9.55 -22.55 0.67
N PRO A 110 -8.83 -21.73 1.47
CA PRO A 110 -9.23 -21.39 2.83
C PRO A 110 -10.69 -20.95 2.91
N GLY A 111 -11.43 -21.55 3.85
CA GLY A 111 -12.85 -21.26 4.05
C GLY A 111 -13.80 -21.96 3.07
N CYS A 112 -13.30 -22.85 2.20
CA CYS A 112 -14.18 -23.71 1.43
C CYS A 112 -14.94 -24.70 2.34
N HIS A 113 -16.21 -24.94 2.00
CA HIS A 113 -17.11 -25.82 2.74
C HIS A 113 -17.23 -27.15 1.99
N HIS A 114 -16.69 -28.22 2.58
CA HIS A 114 -16.72 -29.57 2.02
C HIS A 114 -18.04 -30.24 2.42
N VAL A 115 -19.03 -30.12 1.55
CA VAL A 115 -20.41 -30.50 1.86
C VAL A 115 -20.74 -31.96 1.56
N ARG A 116 -19.96 -32.63 0.70
CA ARG A 116 -20.05 -34.08 0.49
C ARG A 116 -18.67 -34.69 0.30
N SER A 117 -18.41 -35.79 0.99
CA SER A 117 -17.26 -36.67 0.74
C SER A 117 -17.68 -38.12 0.97
N GLU A 118 -17.68 -38.94 -0.09
CA GLU A 118 -18.24 -40.30 -0.05
C GLU A 118 -17.40 -41.27 -0.88
N THR A 119 -17.12 -42.47 -0.35
CA THR A 119 -16.48 -43.53 -1.15
C THR A 119 -17.43 -44.08 -2.20
N VAL A 120 -16.95 -44.18 -3.44
CA VAL A 120 -17.72 -44.67 -4.59
C VAL A 120 -17.17 -46.02 -5.04
N GLY A 121 -18.05 -47.01 -5.18
CA GLY A 121 -17.69 -48.35 -5.66
C GLY A 121 -17.81 -49.43 -4.60
N ASP A 122 -17.04 -50.49 -4.78
CA ASP A 122 -16.97 -51.72 -3.97
C ASP A 122 -15.57 -51.99 -3.41
N GLU A 123 -14.66 -51.01 -3.55
CA GLU A 123 -13.32 -51.02 -2.95
C GLU A 123 -13.10 -49.80 -2.05
N ASP A 124 -12.11 -49.91 -1.15
CA ASP A 124 -11.67 -48.78 -0.33
C ASP A 124 -11.02 -47.70 -1.21
N ALA A 125 -11.28 -46.44 -0.88
CA ALA A 125 -10.63 -45.30 -1.52
C ALA A 125 -9.48 -44.76 -0.65
N GLU A 126 -8.41 -44.31 -1.30
CA GLU A 126 -7.27 -43.68 -0.64
C GLU A 126 -6.86 -42.42 -1.40
N PHE A 127 -6.52 -41.36 -0.67
CA PHE A 127 -5.97 -40.14 -1.23
C PHE A 127 -4.98 -39.47 -0.28
N THR A 128 -4.07 -38.67 -0.81
CA THR A 128 -3.18 -37.82 -0.01
C THR A 128 -3.75 -36.41 0.01
N ALA A 129 -4.05 -35.89 1.20
CA ALA A 129 -4.44 -34.51 1.42
C ALA A 129 -3.26 -33.71 1.99
N ILE A 130 -2.88 -32.65 1.29
CA ILE A 130 -1.80 -31.75 1.66
C ILE A 130 -2.44 -30.44 2.13
N PHE A 131 -2.26 -30.15 3.41
CA PHE A 131 -2.77 -28.97 4.09
C PHE A 131 -1.67 -27.92 4.20
N MET A 132 -2.00 -26.68 3.86
CA MET A 132 -1.29 -25.52 4.36
C MET A 132 -2.15 -24.86 5.44
N VAL A 133 -1.74 -24.99 6.68
CA VAL A 133 -2.56 -24.68 7.86
C VAL A 133 -1.74 -23.92 8.90
N GLU A 134 -2.37 -23.02 9.64
CA GLU A 134 -1.72 -22.32 10.75
C GLU A 134 -1.25 -23.31 11.82
N LYS A 135 -0.04 -23.07 12.36
CA LYS A 135 0.55 -23.88 13.43
C LYS A 135 -0.37 -23.94 14.64
N GLU A 136 -0.98 -22.81 14.98
CA GLU A 136 -1.88 -22.70 16.13
C GLU A 136 -3.05 -23.69 16.07
N THR A 137 -3.65 -23.88 14.89
CA THR A 137 -4.76 -24.83 14.69
C THR A 137 -4.32 -26.26 14.99
N VAL A 138 -3.14 -26.66 14.51
CA VAL A 138 -2.61 -28.01 14.70
C VAL A 138 -2.06 -28.21 16.10
N ASP A 139 -1.34 -27.23 16.66
CA ASP A 139 -0.71 -27.31 17.97
C ASP A 139 -1.74 -27.35 19.11
N LYS A 140 -2.89 -26.68 18.94
CA LYS A 140 -3.97 -26.65 19.96
C LYS A 140 -4.94 -27.81 19.85
N GLN A 141 -5.27 -28.25 18.64
CA GLN A 141 -6.38 -29.18 18.40
C GLN A 141 -5.94 -30.50 17.74
N GLY A 142 -4.64 -30.64 17.43
CA GLY A 142 -4.10 -31.77 16.70
C GLY A 142 -4.69 -31.90 15.29
N LEU A 143 -4.57 -33.09 14.70
CA LEU A 143 -5.16 -33.39 13.38
C LEU A 143 -6.70 -33.27 13.38
N MET A 144 -7.34 -33.31 14.55
CA MET A 144 -8.79 -33.12 14.68
C MET A 144 -9.23 -31.66 14.42
N GLY A 145 -8.31 -30.69 14.54
CA GLY A 145 -8.57 -29.29 14.18
C GLY A 145 -8.64 -29.04 12.68
N LEU A 146 -8.23 -30.01 11.85
CA LEU A 146 -8.29 -29.94 10.39
C LEU A 146 -9.67 -30.28 9.83
N VAL A 147 -10.58 -30.81 10.65
CA VAL A 147 -11.92 -31.23 10.23
C VAL A 147 -12.93 -30.69 11.24
N VAL A 148 -13.47 -29.52 10.94
CA VAL A 148 -14.45 -28.82 11.78
C VAL A 148 -15.85 -29.19 11.29
N ILE A 149 -16.49 -30.14 11.98
CA ILE A 149 -17.83 -30.66 11.63
C ILE A 149 -18.93 -29.65 11.98
N ASP A 150 -19.81 -29.35 11.05
CA ASP A 150 -20.89 -28.37 11.23
C ASP A 150 -21.79 -28.69 12.43
N ALA A 151 -22.18 -29.96 12.58
CA ALA A 151 -23.02 -30.41 13.69
C ALA A 151 -22.36 -30.21 15.08
N ALA A 152 -21.03 -30.29 15.16
CA ALA A 152 -20.30 -29.99 16.39
C ALA A 152 -20.34 -28.49 16.72
N VAL A 153 -20.22 -27.63 15.70
CA VAL A 153 -20.33 -26.18 15.83
C VAL A 153 -21.76 -25.79 16.24
N GLU A 154 -22.78 -26.41 15.67
CA GLU A 154 -24.17 -26.18 16.05
C GLU A 154 -24.49 -26.64 17.48
N GLU A 155 -23.99 -27.82 17.89
CA GLU A 155 -24.13 -28.31 19.27
C GLU A 155 -23.48 -27.36 20.26
N ALA A 156 -22.27 -26.86 19.97
CA ALA A 156 -21.57 -25.88 20.79
C ALA A 156 -22.34 -24.55 20.89
N LYS A 157 -22.94 -24.08 19.78
CA LYS A 157 -23.81 -22.89 19.77
C LYS A 157 -25.06 -23.09 20.63
N LYS A 158 -25.76 -24.22 20.48
CA LYS A 158 -26.96 -24.56 21.28
C LYS A 158 -26.64 -24.71 22.77
N ALA A 159 -25.48 -25.29 23.12
CA ALA A 159 -25.02 -25.39 24.50
C ALA A 159 -24.65 -24.02 25.11
N SER A 160 -24.08 -23.11 24.30
CA SER A 160 -23.82 -21.72 24.70
C SER A 160 -25.11 -20.92 24.92
N ASP A 161 -26.15 -21.17 24.14
CA ASP A 161 -27.44 -20.47 24.23
C ASP A 161 -28.37 -21.02 25.33
N ALA A 162 -28.15 -22.26 25.79
CA ALA A 162 -28.99 -22.96 26.77
C ALA A 162 -28.61 -22.72 28.25
N LEU A 163 -27.57 -21.93 28.55
CA LEU A 163 -27.14 -21.66 29.92
C LEU A 163 -27.98 -20.54 30.57
N PRO A 164 -28.81 -20.82 31.59
CA PRO A 164 -29.47 -19.78 32.37
C PRO A 164 -28.46 -19.12 33.32
N ILE A 165 -28.60 -17.83 33.55
CA ILE A 165 -27.83 -17.08 34.55
C ILE A 165 -28.49 -17.28 35.92
N PRO A 166 -27.78 -17.81 36.94
CA PRO A 166 -28.11 -17.45 38.32
C PRO A 166 -26.90 -16.93 39.12
N MET A 167 -27.27 -16.14 40.12
CA MET A 167 -26.43 -15.41 41.07
C MET A 167 -25.59 -16.32 41.99
N LEU A 168 -24.37 -15.83 42.27
CA LEU A 168 -23.47 -16.01 43.43
C LEU A 168 -23.93 -16.91 44.60
N TYR A 169 -23.04 -17.78 45.11
CA TYR A 169 -22.14 -17.53 46.25
C TYR A 169 -21.25 -18.77 46.58
N ASP A 170 -19.98 -18.50 46.92
CA ASP A 170 -19.01 -19.28 47.72
C ASP A 170 -18.70 -20.76 47.38
N THR A 171 -17.48 -21.03 46.87
CA THR A 171 -16.28 -21.42 47.67
C THR A 171 -15.13 -21.76 46.70
N ASN A 172 -13.91 -21.32 47.03
CA ASN A 172 -12.67 -21.41 46.25
C ASN A 172 -12.39 -22.78 45.60
N ILE A 173 -12.05 -22.80 44.30
CA ILE A 173 -10.94 -23.59 43.73
C ILE A 173 -10.38 -22.87 42.49
N ILE A 174 -9.06 -22.74 42.52
CA ILE A 174 -8.14 -22.09 41.59
C ILE A 174 -8.36 -22.52 40.14
N LEU A 175 -9.09 -21.73 39.34
CA LEU A 175 -9.03 -21.75 37.85
C LEU A 175 -9.81 -20.60 37.19
N ILE A 176 -9.91 -19.44 37.86
CA ILE A 176 -10.58 -18.23 37.33
C ILE A 176 -9.63 -17.03 37.46
N LEU A 177 -8.50 -17.06 36.75
CA LEU A 177 -7.72 -15.84 36.47
C LEU A 177 -7.63 -15.49 34.98
N ASN A 178 -8.08 -16.37 34.07
CA ASN A 178 -8.12 -16.03 32.63
C ASN A 178 -9.51 -15.62 32.11
N ASN A 179 -10.60 -15.85 32.85
CA ASN A 179 -11.97 -15.58 32.37
C ASN A 179 -12.65 -14.32 32.95
N LEU A 180 -12.00 -13.59 33.87
CA LEU A 180 -12.55 -12.30 34.34
C LEU A 180 -12.34 -11.15 33.34
N HIS A 181 -11.49 -11.32 32.31
CA HIS A 181 -11.26 -10.29 31.28
C HIS A 181 -12.40 -10.20 30.25
N LEU A 182 -13.22 -11.23 30.11
CA LEU A 182 -14.29 -11.28 29.09
C LEU A 182 -15.64 -10.74 29.59
N ILE A 183 -15.93 -10.81 30.90
CA ILE A 183 -17.25 -10.43 31.43
C ILE A 183 -17.37 -8.91 31.71
N PHE A 184 -16.25 -8.19 31.90
CA PHE A 184 -16.27 -6.72 31.92
C PHE A 184 -16.31 -6.07 30.52
N CYS A 185 -16.13 -6.85 29.43
CA CYS A 185 -16.07 -6.29 28.08
C CYS A 185 -17.44 -6.19 27.38
N LYS A 186 -18.44 -6.98 27.79
CA LYS A 186 -19.80 -6.93 27.19
C LYS A 186 -20.67 -5.74 27.63
N LYS A 187 -20.12 -4.83 28.44
CA LYS A 187 -20.75 -3.55 28.84
C LYS A 187 -19.86 -2.33 28.61
N LYS A 188 -18.87 -2.42 27.72
CA LYS A 188 -18.41 -1.22 27.00
C LYS A 188 -19.32 -1.09 25.79
N SER A 189 -20.08 0.00 25.76
CA SER A 189 -20.76 0.52 24.58
C SER A 189 -20.05 0.10 23.30
N ASN A 190 -20.79 -0.43 22.32
CA ASN A 190 -20.34 -0.77 20.98
C ASN A 190 -19.89 0.53 20.25
N MET A 191 -18.81 1.15 20.74
CA MET A 191 -18.28 2.40 20.26
C MET A 191 -17.40 2.10 19.09
N SER A 192 -17.88 2.49 17.92
CA SER A 192 -17.10 2.43 16.70
C SER A 192 -15.80 3.22 16.88
N LYS A 193 -14.67 2.55 16.68
CA LYS A 193 -13.34 3.16 16.74
C LYS A 193 -13.05 3.88 15.43
N ASN A 194 -12.46 5.07 15.48
CA ASN A 194 -12.19 5.89 14.30
C ASN A 194 -10.68 5.94 14.00
N LEU A 195 -10.28 5.41 12.86
CA LEU A 195 -8.97 5.65 12.26
C LEU A 195 -9.13 6.77 11.25
N VAL A 196 -8.47 7.90 11.47
CA VAL A 196 -8.51 9.05 10.56
C VAL A 196 -7.16 9.21 9.86
N VAL A 197 -7.20 9.31 8.53
CA VAL A 197 -6.03 9.57 7.68
C VAL A 197 -6.14 10.99 7.13
N ILE A 198 -5.09 11.81 7.31
CA ILE A 198 -5.01 13.15 6.74
C ILE A 198 -4.25 13.08 5.41
N GLY A 199 -4.89 13.47 4.31
CA GLY A 199 -4.30 13.60 2.99
C GLY A 199 -4.63 12.45 2.05
N ALA A 200 -4.92 12.77 0.79
CA ALA A 200 -5.19 11.82 -0.30
C ALA A 200 -3.99 11.59 -1.24
N GLY A 201 -2.79 12.04 -0.83
CA GLY A 201 -1.53 11.78 -1.54
C GLY A 201 -1.09 10.31 -1.42
N PHE A 202 0.07 9.98 -1.99
CA PHE A 202 0.63 8.62 -2.00
C PHE A 202 0.53 7.89 -0.65
N ALA A 203 1.14 8.46 0.40
CA ALA A 203 1.17 7.81 1.70
C ALA A 203 -0.22 7.70 2.35
N GLY A 204 -1.09 8.70 2.14
CA GLY A 204 -2.44 8.71 2.70
C GLY A 204 -3.36 7.68 2.05
N LEU A 205 -3.34 7.61 0.71
CA LEU A 205 -4.04 6.59 -0.06
C LEU A 205 -3.64 5.18 0.41
N TRP A 206 -2.33 4.87 0.40
CA TRP A 206 -1.86 3.55 0.78
C TRP A 206 -2.08 3.23 2.26
N SER A 207 -2.08 4.24 3.14
CA SER A 207 -2.48 4.06 4.53
C SER A 207 -3.94 3.64 4.67
N ALA A 208 -4.84 4.28 3.93
CA ALA A 208 -6.26 3.95 3.98
C ALA A 208 -6.53 2.54 3.44
N ILE A 209 -5.89 2.15 2.32
CA ILE A 209 -6.03 0.80 1.76
C ILE A 209 -5.46 -0.26 2.71
N ALA A 210 -4.25 -0.06 3.25
CA ALA A 210 -3.61 -1.04 4.14
C ALA A 210 -4.36 -1.19 5.47
N ALA A 211 -4.90 -0.11 6.03
CA ALA A 211 -5.77 -0.17 7.19
C ALA A 211 -7.04 -1.00 6.89
N ARG A 212 -7.70 -0.75 5.76
CA ARG A 212 -8.90 -1.49 5.35
C ARG A 212 -8.61 -2.96 5.07
N ARG A 213 -7.48 -3.27 4.43
CA ARG A 213 -6.99 -4.64 4.24
C ARG A 213 -6.88 -5.37 5.56
N LEU A 214 -6.20 -4.79 6.56
CA LEU A 214 -6.03 -5.47 7.84
C LEU A 214 -7.36 -5.68 8.57
N ILE A 215 -8.25 -4.69 8.54
CA ILE A 215 -9.59 -4.81 9.13
C ILE A 215 -10.39 -5.92 8.43
N HIS A 216 -10.31 -6.01 7.11
CA HIS A 216 -10.95 -7.06 6.32
C HIS A 216 -10.45 -8.46 6.72
N LEU A 217 -9.14 -8.63 6.87
CA LEU A 217 -8.54 -9.88 7.34
C LEU A 217 -8.98 -10.30 8.76
N HIS A 218 -9.43 -9.34 9.58
CA HIS A 218 -9.95 -9.59 10.93
C HIS A 218 -11.49 -9.68 10.98
N GLY A 219 -12.16 -9.74 9.83
CA GLY A 219 -13.61 -9.82 9.71
C GLY A 219 -14.29 -8.45 9.73
N ASP A 220 -14.76 -8.01 8.56
CA ASP A 220 -15.52 -6.76 8.43
C ASP A 220 -16.79 -6.79 9.32
N GLY A 221 -17.02 -5.71 10.07
CA GLY A 221 -18.16 -5.56 10.99
C GLY A 221 -17.92 -6.06 12.42
N ALA A 222 -17.10 -7.09 12.62
CA ALA A 222 -16.76 -7.60 13.95
C ALA A 222 -15.81 -6.66 14.73
N THR A 223 -15.00 -5.90 13.99
CA THR A 223 -13.97 -5.02 14.57
C THR A 223 -14.51 -3.68 15.07
N GLY A 224 -15.62 -3.19 14.50
CA GLY A 224 -16.16 -1.85 14.78
C GLY A 224 -15.27 -0.67 14.35
N VAL A 225 -14.17 -0.91 13.62
CA VAL A 225 -13.23 0.13 13.19
C VAL A 225 -13.68 0.78 11.89
N LYS A 226 -13.78 2.11 11.87
CA LYS A 226 -14.06 2.93 10.68
C LYS A 226 -12.79 3.62 10.22
N VAL A 227 -12.51 3.55 8.92
CA VAL A 227 -11.43 4.31 8.29
C VAL A 227 -12.03 5.54 7.60
N THR A 228 -11.59 6.72 8.02
CA THR A 228 -11.97 8.00 7.42
C THR A 228 -10.74 8.65 6.81
N LEU A 229 -10.82 9.12 5.57
CA LEU A 229 -9.77 9.91 4.94
C LEU A 229 -10.28 11.34 4.74
N VAL A 230 -9.52 12.32 5.21
CA VAL A 230 -9.83 13.75 5.04
C VAL A 230 -8.84 14.41 4.07
N ALA A 231 -9.36 15.02 3.01
CA ALA A 231 -8.59 15.81 2.05
C ALA A 231 -9.49 16.79 1.28
N PRO A 232 -8.92 17.84 0.65
CA PRO A 232 -9.72 18.80 -0.14
C PRO A 232 -10.49 18.16 -1.31
N GLU A 233 -9.93 17.10 -1.91
CA GLU A 233 -10.52 16.37 -3.04
C GLU A 233 -10.20 14.86 -2.93
N PRO A 234 -11.10 13.97 -3.39
CA PRO A 234 -10.85 12.53 -3.47
C PRO A 234 -10.05 12.20 -4.74
N LYS A 235 -8.87 12.80 -4.86
CA LYS A 235 -8.04 12.76 -6.07
C LYS A 235 -6.57 12.65 -5.69
N LEU A 236 -5.86 11.70 -6.29
CA LEU A 236 -4.39 11.65 -6.23
C LEU A 236 -3.83 12.57 -7.32
N VAL A 237 -3.08 13.59 -6.94
CA VAL A 237 -2.22 14.32 -7.87
C VAL A 237 -0.88 13.59 -7.95
N VAL A 238 -0.48 13.17 -9.15
CA VAL A 238 0.77 12.46 -9.38
C VAL A 238 1.90 13.47 -9.46
N ARG A 239 2.20 14.12 -8.32
CA ARG A 239 3.20 15.21 -8.18
C ARG A 239 4.53 14.95 -8.89
N PRO A 240 5.11 13.73 -8.87
CA PRO A 240 6.34 13.42 -9.61
C PRO A 240 6.24 13.62 -11.12
N ARG A 241 5.05 13.80 -11.71
CA ARG A 241 4.84 14.02 -13.15
C ARG A 241 4.52 15.47 -13.51
N LEU A 242 4.45 16.39 -12.54
CA LEU A 242 4.07 17.79 -12.81
C LEU A 242 5.12 18.59 -13.60
N TYR A 243 6.30 18.00 -13.86
CA TYR A 243 7.29 18.54 -14.80
C TYR A 243 6.94 18.23 -16.27
N GLU A 244 6.12 17.19 -16.50
CA GLU A 244 5.72 16.75 -17.83
C GLU A 244 4.79 17.79 -18.49
N LYS A 245 4.71 17.73 -19.82
CA LYS A 245 3.67 18.42 -20.59
C LYS A 245 2.28 17.93 -20.16
N ASP A 246 1.30 18.82 -20.25
CA ASP A 246 -0.09 18.52 -19.88
C ASP A 246 -0.27 18.11 -18.40
N ALA A 247 0.43 18.79 -17.50
CA ALA A 247 0.40 18.52 -16.06
C ALA A 247 -1.03 18.42 -15.46
N GLY A 248 -2.01 19.14 -16.03
CA GLY A 248 -3.43 19.08 -15.64
C GLY A 248 -4.05 17.68 -15.70
N SER A 249 -3.57 16.80 -16.59
CA SER A 249 -4.04 15.41 -16.70
C SER A 249 -3.33 14.44 -15.74
N MET A 250 -2.35 14.89 -14.95
CA MET A 250 -1.56 14.06 -14.03
C MET A 250 -2.28 13.81 -12.70
N THR A 251 -3.53 13.36 -12.79
CA THR A 251 -4.38 13.07 -11.64
C THR A 251 -5.07 11.72 -11.79
N ALA A 252 -5.50 11.14 -10.67
CA ALA A 252 -6.32 9.93 -10.64
C ALA A 252 -7.47 10.08 -9.62
N PRO A 253 -8.72 9.86 -10.02
CA PRO A 253 -9.85 9.90 -9.10
C PRO A 253 -9.79 8.73 -8.11
N LEU A 254 -10.18 8.95 -6.86
CA LEU A 254 -10.13 7.95 -5.79
C LEU A 254 -11.51 7.55 -5.27
N THR A 255 -12.58 8.25 -5.68
CA THR A 255 -13.94 8.04 -5.16
C THR A 255 -14.41 6.59 -5.29
N GLU A 256 -14.30 6.00 -6.49
CA GLU A 256 -14.73 4.61 -6.72
C GLU A 256 -13.89 3.63 -5.90
N LEU A 257 -12.57 3.82 -5.85
CA LEU A 257 -11.67 3.02 -5.05
C LEU A 257 -12.03 3.08 -3.56
N PHE A 258 -12.26 4.29 -3.01
CA PHE A 258 -12.68 4.47 -1.62
C PHE A 258 -14.01 3.79 -1.31
N ASN A 259 -14.97 3.83 -2.24
CA ASN A 259 -16.25 3.16 -2.09
C ASN A 259 -16.08 1.64 -2.00
N VAL A 260 -15.35 1.03 -2.94
CA VAL A 260 -15.19 -0.44 -2.97
C VAL A 260 -14.39 -0.97 -1.79
N ILE A 261 -13.41 -0.21 -1.26
CA ILE A 261 -12.64 -0.65 -0.08
C ILE A 261 -13.30 -0.26 1.25
N GLY A 262 -14.39 0.51 1.24
CA GLY A 262 -15.09 0.95 2.45
C GLY A 262 -14.37 2.04 3.25
N VAL A 263 -13.68 2.97 2.58
CA VAL A 263 -13.13 4.19 3.20
C VAL A 263 -14.16 5.30 3.16
N LYS A 264 -14.44 5.91 4.32
CA LYS A 264 -15.26 7.13 4.37
C LYS A 264 -14.40 8.32 3.96
N PHE A 265 -14.71 8.93 2.82
CA PHE A 265 -14.09 10.19 2.42
C PHE A 265 -14.79 11.38 3.10
N VAL A 266 -14.01 12.32 3.62
CA VAL A 266 -14.46 13.61 4.13
C VAL A 266 -13.77 14.71 3.35
N GLN A 267 -14.54 15.50 2.62
CA GLN A 267 -14.02 16.63 1.89
C GLN A 267 -13.72 17.79 2.85
N GLY A 268 -12.45 18.17 2.98
CA GLY A 268 -12.04 19.29 3.81
C GLY A 268 -10.53 19.34 4.06
N SER A 269 -10.08 20.48 4.57
CA SER A 269 -8.69 20.74 4.95
C SER A 269 -8.56 20.72 6.48
N VAL A 270 -7.62 19.94 7.00
CA VAL A 270 -7.31 19.96 8.43
C VAL A 270 -6.45 21.18 8.73
N GLU A 271 -6.90 22.03 9.65
CA GLU A 271 -6.15 23.22 10.08
C GLU A 271 -5.51 23.02 11.46
N LYS A 272 -6.19 22.28 12.34
CA LYS A 272 -5.72 22.04 13.72
C LYS A 272 -5.81 20.57 14.12
N ILE A 273 -4.75 20.07 14.74
CA ILE A 273 -4.68 18.76 15.38
C ILE A 273 -4.59 18.98 16.89
N ASN A 274 -5.56 18.46 17.63
CA ASN A 274 -5.52 18.42 19.08
C ASN A 274 -5.24 16.99 19.54
N THR A 275 -3.97 16.68 19.81
CA THR A 275 -3.53 15.35 20.22
C THR A 275 -4.09 14.94 21.59
N GLY A 276 -4.22 15.89 22.54
CA GLY A 276 -4.77 15.63 23.87
C GLY A 276 -6.27 15.31 23.86
N ALA A 277 -7.04 16.00 23.02
CA ALA A 277 -8.48 15.75 22.85
C ALA A 277 -8.79 14.70 21.76
N ARG A 278 -7.77 14.21 21.05
CA ARG A 278 -7.87 13.32 19.89
C ARG A 278 -8.89 13.78 18.85
N SER A 279 -8.74 15.03 18.42
CA SER A 279 -9.65 15.63 17.46
C SER A 279 -8.95 16.55 16.45
N LEU A 280 -9.61 16.71 15.30
CA LEU A 280 -9.17 17.54 14.19
C LEU A 280 -10.19 18.66 13.97
N ASP A 281 -9.71 19.88 13.76
CA ASP A 281 -10.51 20.98 13.21
C ASP A 281 -10.36 20.95 11.68
N VAL A 282 -11.49 20.80 10.99
CA VAL A 282 -11.56 20.64 9.54
C VAL A 282 -12.42 21.74 8.96
N VAL A 283 -11.94 22.33 7.88
CA VAL A 283 -12.64 23.35 7.10
C VAL A 283 -13.07 22.76 5.78
N ASP A 284 -14.37 22.77 5.48
CA ASP A 284 -14.88 22.34 4.18
C ASP A 284 -14.65 23.40 3.08
N SER A 285 -15.01 23.07 1.84
CA SER A 285 -14.86 23.98 0.70
C SER A 285 -15.72 25.25 0.79
N ALA A 286 -16.72 25.29 1.68
CA ALA A 286 -17.55 26.47 1.95
C ALA A 286 -17.01 27.31 3.11
N GLY A 287 -15.88 26.94 3.72
CA GLY A 287 -15.29 27.63 4.86
C GLY A 287 -15.94 27.29 6.20
N LYS A 288 -16.78 26.25 6.26
CA LYS A 288 -17.41 25.82 7.50
C LYS A 288 -16.46 24.91 8.29
N HIS A 289 -16.26 25.27 9.56
CA HIS A 289 -15.50 24.47 10.51
C HIS A 289 -16.35 23.34 11.10
N PHE A 290 -15.75 22.16 11.25
CA PHE A 290 -16.33 21.04 11.98
C PHE A 290 -15.22 20.17 12.58
N ASN A 291 -15.58 19.42 13.63
CA ASN A 291 -14.63 18.59 14.35
C ASN A 291 -14.72 17.12 13.91
N LEU A 292 -13.57 16.46 13.74
CA LEU A 292 -13.47 15.01 13.58
C LEU A 292 -12.70 14.40 14.76
N ALA A 293 -13.36 13.52 15.51
CA ALA A 293 -12.70 12.72 16.54
C ALA A 293 -11.97 11.52 15.92
N TYR A 294 -10.86 11.12 16.54
CA TYR A 294 -10.13 9.93 16.15
C TYR A 294 -9.70 9.11 17.37
N ASP A 295 -9.53 7.81 17.17
CA ASP A 295 -8.81 6.94 18.10
C ASP A 295 -7.37 6.75 17.62
N ARG A 296 -7.15 6.60 16.31
CA ARG A 296 -5.82 6.71 15.70
C ARG A 296 -5.80 7.70 14.55
N LEU A 297 -4.70 8.42 14.45
CA LEU A 297 -4.44 9.38 13.39
C LEU A 297 -3.25 8.93 12.56
N VAL A 298 -3.41 8.93 11.23
CA VAL A 298 -2.29 8.85 10.30
C VAL A 298 -2.11 10.23 9.66
N LEU A 299 -1.01 10.91 9.99
CA LEU A 299 -0.60 12.17 9.39
C LEU A 299 0.14 11.88 8.08
N ALA A 300 -0.55 12.05 6.95
CA ALA A 300 0.00 11.87 5.60
C ALA A 300 -0.17 13.15 4.75
N ALA A 301 -0.02 14.32 5.40
CA ALA A 301 -0.30 15.63 4.83
C ALA A 301 0.74 16.13 3.80
N GLY A 302 1.76 15.32 3.51
CA GLY A 302 2.75 15.62 2.48
C GLY A 302 3.67 16.79 2.83
N SER A 303 4.06 17.51 1.78
CA SER A 303 5.04 18.58 1.79
C SER A 303 4.64 19.72 0.86
N SER A 304 5.27 20.86 1.04
CA SER A 304 5.12 22.03 0.18
C SER A 304 6.46 22.64 -0.19
N LEU A 305 6.51 23.28 -1.36
CA LEU A 305 7.66 24.06 -1.80
C LEU A 305 7.91 25.26 -0.87
N VAL A 306 9.14 25.39 -0.40
CA VAL A 306 9.57 26.52 0.42
C VAL A 306 9.69 27.76 -0.45
N LYS A 307 9.09 28.87 0.02
CA LYS A 307 9.21 30.18 -0.61
C LYS A 307 9.90 31.14 0.37
N PRO A 308 11.25 31.23 0.34
CA PRO A 308 11.98 32.16 1.21
C PRO A 308 11.63 33.62 0.87
N ASN A 309 11.99 34.54 1.76
CA ASN A 309 11.77 35.97 1.54
C ASN A 309 12.82 36.54 0.56
N ILE A 310 12.71 36.17 -0.70
CA ILE A 310 13.50 36.72 -1.81
C ILE A 310 12.63 37.76 -2.53
N PRO A 311 13.10 39.01 -2.71
CA PRO A 311 12.36 40.04 -3.43
C PRO A 311 11.85 39.55 -4.79
N GLY A 312 10.53 39.69 -5.00
CA GLY A 312 9.84 39.33 -6.24
C GLY A 312 9.64 37.84 -6.49
N LEU A 313 10.09 36.94 -5.61
CA LEU A 313 9.91 35.50 -5.78
C LEU A 313 8.44 35.11 -5.88
N ARG A 314 7.57 35.68 -5.04
CA ARG A 314 6.15 35.29 -4.99
C ARG A 314 5.37 35.83 -6.19
N GLU A 315 5.80 36.98 -6.69
CA GLU A 315 5.16 37.76 -7.74
C GLU A 315 5.58 37.30 -9.14
N HIS A 316 6.86 36.98 -9.33
CA HIS A 316 7.48 36.82 -10.65
C HIS A 316 8.03 35.42 -10.93
N SER A 317 7.77 34.44 -10.06
CA SER A 317 8.14 33.04 -10.32
C SER A 317 6.94 32.11 -10.51
N PHE A 318 7.19 31.03 -11.23
CA PHE A 318 6.36 29.86 -11.36
C PHE A 318 6.90 28.73 -10.48
N ASN A 319 6.10 27.70 -10.28
CA ASN A 319 6.52 26.45 -9.66
C ASN A 319 5.67 25.30 -10.21
N ILE A 320 6.13 24.08 -10.02
CA ILE A 320 5.45 22.84 -10.44
C ILE A 320 5.21 21.91 -9.23
N ASP A 321 5.06 22.48 -8.04
CA ASP A 321 4.91 21.72 -6.78
C ASP A 321 3.51 21.12 -6.62
N GLN A 322 2.49 21.90 -7.02
CA GLN A 322 1.08 21.55 -6.99
C GLN A 322 0.47 21.71 -8.39
N LEU A 323 -0.68 21.06 -8.60
CA LEU A 323 -1.34 21.00 -9.91
C LEU A 323 -1.61 22.39 -10.49
N GLU A 324 -2.17 23.29 -9.68
CA GLU A 324 -2.54 24.65 -10.09
C GLU A 324 -1.29 25.47 -10.47
N GLY A 325 -0.18 25.25 -9.76
CA GLY A 325 1.11 25.87 -10.08
C GLY A 325 1.63 25.39 -11.44
N ALA A 326 1.59 24.08 -11.67
CA ALA A 326 2.01 23.47 -12.92
C ALA A 326 1.13 23.90 -14.10
N GLU A 327 -0.19 23.95 -13.94
CA GLU A 327 -1.12 24.44 -14.98
C GLU A 327 -0.89 25.92 -15.31
N ARG A 328 -0.68 26.76 -14.28
CA ARG A 328 -0.32 28.17 -14.49
C ARG A 328 0.98 28.30 -15.29
N PHE A 329 1.97 27.46 -14.98
CA PHE A 329 3.24 27.41 -15.70
C PHE A 329 3.07 26.94 -17.15
N GLU A 330 2.30 25.88 -17.40
CA GLU A 330 1.96 25.38 -18.74
C GLU A 330 1.29 26.46 -19.60
N ASN A 331 0.30 27.14 -19.04
CA ASN A 331 -0.44 28.19 -19.74
C ASN A 331 0.46 29.39 -20.05
N HIS A 332 1.34 29.77 -19.13
CA HIS A 332 2.34 30.80 -19.37
C HIS A 332 3.29 30.42 -20.51
N LEU A 333 3.84 29.19 -20.48
CA LEU A 333 4.73 28.72 -21.55
C LEU A 333 4.05 28.76 -22.91
N LYS A 334 2.81 28.27 -23.03
CA LYS A 334 2.03 28.34 -24.28
C LYS A 334 1.80 29.79 -24.73
N GLY A 335 1.53 30.69 -23.78
CA GLY A 335 1.33 32.12 -24.02
C GLY A 335 2.56 32.84 -24.58
N LEU A 336 3.78 32.30 -24.41
CA LEU A 336 5.00 32.89 -24.98
C LEU A 336 4.92 33.03 -26.51
N ALA A 337 4.19 32.16 -27.20
CA ALA A 337 4.00 32.24 -28.65
C ALA A 337 3.32 33.54 -29.11
N SER A 338 2.52 34.16 -28.24
CA SER A 338 1.82 35.42 -28.52
C SER A 338 2.63 36.67 -28.17
N LEU A 339 3.79 36.52 -27.52
CA LEU A 339 4.65 37.65 -27.15
C LEU A 339 5.65 37.99 -28.26
N SER A 340 6.00 39.28 -28.38
CA SER A 340 7.04 39.74 -29.31
C SER A 340 8.38 39.05 -29.03
N PRO A 341 9.13 38.64 -30.07
CA PRO A 341 10.45 38.02 -29.90
C PRO A 341 11.41 38.87 -29.05
N SER A 342 12.00 38.25 -28.03
CA SER A 342 13.04 38.85 -27.19
C SER A 342 13.90 37.77 -26.54
N THR A 343 15.09 38.14 -26.06
CA THR A 343 15.96 37.26 -25.28
C THR A 343 15.25 36.74 -24.03
N ALA A 344 14.56 37.63 -23.31
CA ALA A 344 13.83 37.28 -22.09
C ALA A 344 12.70 36.26 -22.38
N ARG A 345 11.90 36.47 -23.44
CA ARG A 345 10.84 35.54 -23.84
C ARG A 345 11.37 34.13 -24.12
N ASN A 346 12.53 34.05 -24.78
CA ASN A 346 13.14 32.79 -25.21
C ASN A 346 14.00 32.11 -24.14
N THR A 347 14.17 32.75 -22.97
CA THR A 347 15.01 32.25 -21.88
C THR A 347 14.14 31.78 -20.71
N VAL A 348 14.38 30.56 -20.22
CA VAL A 348 13.78 30.04 -18.99
C VAL A 348 14.87 29.83 -17.95
N VAL A 349 14.63 30.32 -16.73
CA VAL A 349 15.51 30.08 -15.59
C VAL A 349 14.85 29.11 -14.62
N VAL A 350 15.53 28.00 -14.32
CA VAL A 350 15.13 27.02 -13.31
C VAL A 350 16.00 27.23 -12.08
N VAL A 351 15.40 27.63 -10.97
CA VAL A 351 16.11 27.90 -9.72
C VAL A 351 15.98 26.70 -8.78
N GLY A 352 17.10 26.02 -8.56
CA GLY A 352 17.20 24.74 -7.86
C GLY A 352 17.63 23.63 -8.80
N GLY A 353 18.83 23.10 -8.60
CA GLY A 353 19.42 21.97 -9.33
C GLY A 353 19.17 20.62 -8.68
N GLY A 354 18.09 20.49 -7.89
CA GLY A 354 17.65 19.22 -7.30
C GLY A 354 16.82 18.38 -8.26
N PHE A 355 16.27 17.25 -7.77
CA PHE A 355 15.53 16.26 -8.57
C PHE A 355 14.50 16.91 -9.53
N THR A 356 13.53 17.65 -8.99
CA THR A 356 12.48 18.31 -9.76
C THR A 356 13.02 19.35 -10.73
N GLY A 357 14.05 20.11 -10.33
CA GLY A 357 14.68 21.11 -11.17
C GLY A 357 15.38 20.50 -12.38
N ILE A 358 16.03 19.36 -12.20
CA ILE A 358 16.69 18.63 -13.29
C ILE A 358 15.66 18.09 -14.29
N GLU A 359 14.60 17.43 -13.83
CA GLU A 359 13.58 16.86 -14.73
C GLU A 359 12.91 17.95 -15.58
N ILE A 360 12.51 19.09 -14.98
CA ILE A 360 11.90 20.18 -15.77
C ILE A 360 12.92 20.84 -16.70
N ALA A 361 14.16 21.06 -16.25
CA ALA A 361 15.20 21.66 -17.10
C ALA A 361 15.49 20.81 -18.34
N ALA A 362 15.44 19.48 -18.22
CA ALA A 362 15.63 18.56 -19.32
C ALA A 362 14.48 18.57 -20.35
N GLU A 363 13.23 18.78 -19.92
CA GLU A 363 12.07 18.85 -20.82
C GLU A 363 11.98 20.19 -21.57
N LEU A 364 12.42 21.29 -20.95
CA LEU A 364 12.21 22.65 -21.46
C LEU A 364 12.78 22.93 -22.86
N PRO A 365 13.99 22.48 -23.27
CA PRO A 365 14.52 22.78 -24.60
C PRO A 365 13.60 22.34 -25.73
N ALA A 366 13.06 21.11 -25.67
CA ALA A 366 12.14 20.60 -26.68
C ALA A 366 10.78 21.29 -26.63
N ARG A 367 10.28 21.58 -25.43
CA ARG A 367 9.01 22.29 -25.24
C ARG A 367 9.06 23.71 -25.81
N LEU A 368 10.14 24.45 -25.54
CA LEU A 368 10.32 25.80 -26.07
C LEU A 368 10.42 25.82 -27.59
N ARG A 369 11.14 24.87 -28.20
CA ARG A 369 11.18 24.72 -29.66
C ARG A 369 9.80 24.43 -30.25
N SER A 370 9.03 23.55 -29.62
CA SER A 370 7.65 23.25 -30.04
C SER A 370 6.71 24.45 -29.96
N ILE A 371 6.94 25.39 -29.04
CA ILE A 371 6.08 26.56 -28.81
C ILE A 371 6.51 27.75 -29.66
N LEU A 372 7.82 28.02 -29.74
CA LEU A 372 8.38 29.21 -30.37
C LEU A 372 8.84 28.96 -31.82
N GLY A 373 9.01 27.69 -32.22
CA GLY A 373 9.52 27.25 -33.51
C GLY A 373 10.98 26.82 -33.46
N ASP A 374 11.35 25.83 -34.28
CA ASP A 374 12.69 25.21 -34.29
C ASP A 374 13.83 26.18 -34.64
N ASN A 375 13.53 27.22 -35.41
CA ASN A 375 14.51 28.24 -35.83
C ASN A 375 14.76 29.31 -34.76
N VAL A 376 14.00 29.31 -33.66
CA VAL A 376 14.17 30.29 -32.58
C VAL A 376 15.24 29.80 -31.63
N LYS A 377 16.28 30.63 -31.41
CA LYS A 377 17.30 30.36 -30.39
C LYS A 377 16.66 30.47 -29.00
N THR A 378 16.52 29.33 -28.32
CA THR A 378 16.03 29.22 -26.95
C THR A 378 17.19 29.04 -25.98
N ARG A 379 16.96 29.37 -24.71
CA ARG A 379 17.97 29.24 -23.65
C ARG A 379 17.31 28.72 -22.37
N VAL A 380 17.90 27.69 -21.76
CA VAL A 380 17.46 27.16 -20.46
C VAL A 380 18.65 27.20 -19.52
N VAL A 381 18.48 27.82 -18.35
CA VAL A 381 19.54 27.97 -17.36
C VAL A 381 19.09 27.41 -16.01
N VAL A 382 19.84 26.45 -15.47
CA VAL A 382 19.67 25.97 -14.10
C VAL A 382 20.59 26.78 -13.19
N VAL A 383 20.03 27.42 -12.16
CA VAL A 383 20.77 28.13 -11.13
C VAL A 383 20.68 27.34 -9.83
N GLU A 384 21.82 26.88 -9.33
CA GLU A 384 21.95 26.10 -8.11
C GLU A 384 22.91 26.78 -7.13
N ARG A 385 22.47 26.92 -5.87
CA ARG A 385 23.26 27.57 -4.83
C ARG A 385 24.47 26.73 -4.40
N SER A 386 24.31 25.41 -4.36
CA SER A 386 25.34 24.45 -4.00
C SER A 386 26.45 24.42 -5.05
N ALA A 387 27.63 23.91 -4.68
CA ALA A 387 28.77 23.82 -5.61
C ALA A 387 28.48 22.90 -6.82
N ASP A 388 27.60 21.91 -6.64
CA ASP A 388 27.26 20.91 -7.63
C ASP A 388 25.75 20.86 -7.89
N ILE A 389 25.39 20.40 -9.10
CA ILE A 389 24.03 19.99 -9.42
C ILE A 389 23.69 18.67 -8.70
N GLY A 390 22.40 18.45 -8.40
CA GLY A 390 21.94 17.29 -7.66
C GLY A 390 22.61 17.15 -6.28
N PRO A 391 22.64 18.19 -5.42
CA PRO A 391 23.32 18.11 -4.13
C PRO A 391 22.78 16.94 -3.28
N ASP A 392 21.45 16.81 -3.19
CA ASP A 392 20.77 15.73 -2.44
C ASP A 392 20.82 14.35 -3.16
N LEU A 393 21.24 14.31 -4.43
CA LEU A 393 21.40 13.07 -5.18
C LEU A 393 22.77 12.42 -4.94
N GLY A 394 23.74 13.15 -4.38
CA GLY A 394 25.10 12.65 -4.19
C GLY A 394 25.91 12.61 -5.49
N ALA A 395 27.16 12.13 -5.42
CA ALA A 395 28.10 12.21 -6.54
C ALA A 395 27.82 11.20 -7.67
N GLY A 396 27.25 10.03 -7.35
CA GLY A 396 27.02 8.93 -8.30
C GLY A 396 26.32 9.35 -9.60
N PRO A 397 25.13 9.98 -9.56
CA PRO A 397 24.37 10.29 -10.77
C PRO A 397 24.80 11.58 -11.48
N ARG A 398 25.64 12.42 -10.86
CA ARG A 398 25.98 13.76 -11.38
C ARG A 398 26.61 13.75 -12.77
N PRO A 399 27.59 12.87 -13.09
CA PRO A 399 28.20 12.86 -14.42
C PRO A 399 27.16 12.65 -15.53
N THR A 400 26.24 11.70 -15.35
CA THR A 400 25.16 11.41 -16.31
C THR A 400 24.18 12.58 -16.42
N ILE A 401 23.81 13.20 -15.30
CA ILE A 401 22.95 14.40 -15.28
C ILE A 401 23.61 15.54 -16.05
N THR A 402 24.87 15.86 -15.76
CA THR A 402 25.61 16.93 -16.42
C THR A 402 25.77 16.66 -17.91
N GLN A 403 26.08 15.42 -18.30
CA GLN A 403 26.15 15.03 -19.70
C GLN A 403 24.83 15.29 -20.42
N ALA A 404 23.72 14.74 -19.90
CA ALA A 404 22.42 14.86 -20.53
C ALA A 404 21.97 16.32 -20.69
N LEU A 405 22.08 17.11 -19.63
CA LEU A 405 21.73 18.53 -19.66
C LEU A 405 22.60 19.31 -20.66
N THR A 406 23.90 19.05 -20.69
CA THR A 406 24.84 19.70 -21.63
C THR A 406 24.50 19.36 -23.09
N GLU A 407 24.25 18.08 -23.39
CA GLU A 407 23.88 17.63 -24.74
C GLU A 407 22.54 18.22 -25.20
N MET A 408 21.63 18.52 -24.27
CA MET A 408 20.37 19.22 -24.55
C MET A 408 20.52 20.75 -24.65
N GLY A 409 21.72 21.29 -24.42
CA GLY A 409 22.00 22.73 -24.45
C GLY A 409 21.51 23.50 -23.23
N VAL A 410 21.30 22.81 -22.10
CA VAL A 410 20.95 23.44 -20.82
C VAL A 410 22.22 23.97 -20.16
N GLU A 411 22.22 25.25 -19.78
CA GLU A 411 23.30 25.87 -19.05
C GLU A 411 23.17 25.59 -17.54
N ILE A 412 24.24 25.12 -16.91
CA ILE A 412 24.28 24.85 -15.48
C ILE A 412 25.15 25.92 -14.80
N LYS A 413 24.57 26.67 -13.86
CA LYS A 413 25.26 27.67 -13.04
C LYS A 413 25.16 27.28 -11.57
N THR A 414 26.24 26.74 -11.01
CA THR A 414 26.34 26.33 -9.61
C THR A 414 27.13 27.34 -8.77
N GLY A 415 27.07 27.21 -7.45
CA GLY A 415 27.84 28.01 -6.48
C GLY A 415 27.25 29.39 -6.16
N PHE A 416 26.13 29.75 -6.77
CA PHE A 416 25.49 31.06 -6.58
C PHE A 416 23.97 30.91 -6.52
N GLY A 417 23.33 31.52 -5.53
CA GLY A 417 21.88 31.53 -5.39
C GLY A 417 21.23 32.70 -6.13
N VAL A 418 19.90 32.74 -6.14
CA VAL A 418 19.14 33.92 -6.60
C VAL A 418 18.93 34.88 -5.42
N THR A 419 19.16 36.18 -5.65
CA THR A 419 18.99 37.24 -4.63
C THR A 419 17.75 38.09 -4.86
N SER A 420 17.28 38.20 -6.11
CA SER A 420 16.02 38.88 -6.44
C SER A 420 15.49 38.41 -7.79
N ILE A 421 14.17 38.50 -7.96
CA ILE A 421 13.46 38.17 -9.19
C ILE A 421 12.58 39.38 -9.54
N ASP A 422 12.52 39.77 -10.80
CA ASP A 422 11.56 40.74 -11.30
C ASP A 422 10.88 40.23 -12.58
N ALA A 423 9.96 41.00 -13.15
CA ALA A 423 9.23 40.61 -14.36
C ALA A 423 10.11 40.31 -15.58
N ASN A 424 11.38 40.73 -15.55
CA ASN A 424 12.34 40.60 -16.64
C ASN A 424 13.52 39.68 -16.29
N GLY A 425 13.48 38.93 -15.19
CA GLY A 425 14.43 37.84 -14.93
C GLY A 425 14.93 37.75 -13.48
N VAL A 426 16.15 37.24 -13.31
CA VAL A 426 16.76 37.01 -11.99
C VAL A 426 18.10 37.72 -11.83
N VAL A 427 18.41 38.12 -10.61
CA VAL A 427 19.77 38.51 -10.20
C VAL A 427 20.32 37.43 -9.28
N THR A 428 21.53 36.96 -9.57
CA THR A 428 22.22 35.94 -8.76
C THR A 428 23.10 36.59 -7.69
N SER A 429 23.56 35.80 -6.72
CA SER A 429 24.48 36.26 -5.68
C SER A 429 25.88 36.62 -6.18
N SER A 430 26.23 36.30 -7.43
CA SER A 430 27.44 36.82 -8.08
C SER A 430 27.25 38.23 -8.66
N GLY A 431 26.02 38.76 -8.65
CA GLY A 431 25.65 40.01 -9.30
C GLY A 431 25.26 39.86 -10.78
N GLU A 432 25.27 38.63 -11.32
CA GLU A 432 24.86 38.37 -12.70
C GLU A 432 23.35 38.57 -12.87
N ARG A 433 22.97 39.31 -13.91
CA ARG A 433 21.58 39.42 -14.38
C ARG A 433 21.33 38.41 -15.48
N ILE A 434 20.32 37.57 -15.30
CA ILE A 434 19.83 36.66 -16.34
C ILE A 434 18.45 37.14 -16.79
N GLU A 435 18.38 37.69 -18.00
CA GLU A 435 17.12 38.14 -18.60
C GLU A 435 16.22 36.96 -18.92
N SER A 436 14.98 36.98 -18.41
CA SER A 436 14.01 35.90 -18.61
C SER A 436 12.60 36.37 -18.32
N SER A 437 11.65 35.97 -19.16
CA SER A 437 10.21 36.13 -18.90
C SER A 437 9.62 34.94 -18.13
N THR A 438 10.44 33.94 -17.80
CA THR A 438 10.00 32.67 -17.20
C THR A 438 11.01 32.18 -16.16
N VAL A 439 10.69 32.38 -14.89
CA VAL A 439 11.50 31.88 -13.77
C VAL A 439 10.71 30.81 -13.04
N ILE A 440 11.26 29.60 -12.89
CA ILE A 440 10.65 28.51 -12.13
C ILE A 440 11.45 28.31 -10.85
N TRP A 441 10.78 28.34 -9.71
CA TRP A 441 11.36 27.99 -8.43
C TRP A 441 11.08 26.52 -8.10
N THR A 442 12.14 25.73 -7.90
CA THR A 442 12.08 24.32 -7.50
C THR A 442 12.94 24.05 -6.25
N ALA A 443 13.51 25.09 -5.66
CA ALA A 443 14.47 24.98 -4.56
C ALA A 443 13.79 24.90 -3.18
N GLY A 444 13.92 23.74 -2.54
CA GLY A 444 13.57 23.53 -1.14
C GLY A 444 12.15 23.02 -0.93
N MET A 445 12.03 21.96 -0.14
CA MET A 445 10.76 21.39 0.30
C MET A 445 10.72 21.41 1.83
N GLU A 446 9.51 21.57 2.38
CA GLU A 446 9.26 21.41 3.80
C GLU A 446 8.05 20.50 4.01
N ALA A 447 8.09 19.70 5.08
CA ALA A 447 6.94 18.93 5.53
C ALA A 447 5.78 19.87 5.90
N SER A 448 4.56 19.36 5.77
CA SER A 448 3.34 20.10 6.11
C SER A 448 3.44 20.80 7.47
N ALA A 449 2.94 22.04 7.56
CA ALA A 449 2.90 22.79 8.81
C ALA A 449 2.10 22.08 9.93
N LEU A 450 1.25 21.11 9.59
CA LEU A 450 0.58 20.26 10.57
C LEU A 450 1.55 19.48 11.46
N THR A 451 2.77 19.18 10.99
CA THR A 451 3.78 18.52 11.82
C THR A 451 4.14 19.35 13.05
N LYS A 452 4.14 20.69 12.94
CA LYS A 452 4.44 21.63 14.02
C LYS A 452 3.47 21.54 15.20
N GLN A 453 2.30 20.95 14.98
CA GLN A 453 1.25 20.80 15.99
C GLN A 453 1.34 19.48 16.76
N ILE A 454 2.24 18.58 16.34
CA ILE A 454 2.50 17.30 17.00
C ILE A 454 3.76 17.44 17.85
N GLU A 455 3.69 17.00 19.11
CA GLU A 455 4.86 16.94 19.98
C GLU A 455 5.89 15.93 19.47
N GLY A 456 7.17 16.24 19.65
CA GLY A 456 8.28 15.38 19.23
C GLY A 456 9.33 16.11 18.41
N GLU A 457 10.49 15.47 18.30
CA GLU A 457 11.64 15.96 17.54
C GLU A 457 11.31 16.02 16.04
N LYS A 458 11.85 17.06 15.39
CA LYS A 458 11.70 17.28 13.95
C LYS A 458 13.04 17.60 13.34
N ASP A 459 13.25 17.12 12.12
CA ASP A 459 14.44 17.48 11.36
C ASP A 459 14.35 18.90 10.77
N ARG A 460 15.40 19.31 10.06
CA ARG A 460 15.46 20.63 9.39
C ARG A 460 14.37 20.86 8.34
N LEU A 461 13.76 19.79 7.82
CA LEU A 461 12.68 19.85 6.83
C LEU A 461 11.30 19.85 7.51
N GLY A 462 11.24 19.77 8.83
CA GLY A 462 10.00 19.74 9.61
C GLY A 462 9.37 18.35 9.71
N ARG A 463 10.10 17.28 9.35
CA ARG A 463 9.62 15.90 9.43
C ARG A 463 9.71 15.38 10.86
N ILE A 464 8.67 14.69 11.32
CA ILE A 464 8.59 14.14 12.68
C ILE A 464 9.44 12.88 12.77
N HIS A 465 10.28 12.78 13.79
CA HIS A 465 11.00 11.54 14.11
C HIS A 465 10.00 10.48 14.59
N VAL A 466 9.92 9.37 13.85
CA VAL A 466 9.03 8.25 14.18
C VAL A 466 9.83 7.02 14.60
N ASP A 467 9.19 6.12 15.35
CA ASP A 467 9.78 4.81 15.63
C ASP A 467 9.71 3.87 14.42
N ARG A 468 10.24 2.65 14.55
CA ARG A 468 10.17 1.65 13.48
C ARG A 468 8.75 1.24 13.10
N ASN A 469 7.73 1.50 13.93
CA ASN A 469 6.33 1.25 13.59
C ASN A 469 5.65 2.48 12.94
N LEU A 470 6.41 3.52 12.63
CA LEU A 470 5.94 4.82 12.12
C LEU A 470 5.06 5.59 13.11
N ARG A 471 5.13 5.24 14.40
CA ARG A 471 4.42 5.93 15.47
C ARG A 471 5.25 7.11 15.97
N VAL A 472 4.57 8.19 16.34
CA VAL A 472 5.21 9.33 17.01
C VAL A 472 5.44 8.96 18.48
N PRO A 473 6.70 8.92 18.97
CA PRO A 473 6.98 8.43 20.33
C PRO A 473 6.24 9.19 21.44
N GLN A 474 6.09 10.51 21.28
CA GLN A 474 5.43 11.41 22.23
C GLN A 474 3.89 11.38 22.11
N CYS A 475 3.35 10.87 21.01
CA CYS A 475 1.91 10.86 20.71
C CYS A 475 1.51 9.47 20.20
N LYS A 476 1.32 8.51 21.11
CA LYS A 476 1.11 7.09 20.76
C LYS A 476 -0.10 6.80 19.87
N ASP A 477 -1.07 7.71 19.86
CA ASP A 477 -2.27 7.62 19.02
C ASP A 477 -2.05 8.18 17.60
N VAL A 478 -0.85 8.69 17.29
CA VAL A 478 -0.50 9.35 16.03
C VAL A 478 0.63 8.58 15.33
N PHE A 479 0.42 8.31 14.05
CA PHE A 479 1.41 7.79 13.11
C PHE A 479 1.72 8.88 12.09
N ALA A 480 2.99 9.10 11.78
CA ALA A 480 3.41 10.03 10.74
C ALA A 480 3.95 9.23 9.55
N THR A 481 3.68 9.68 8.33
CA THR A 481 4.04 8.92 7.13
C THR A 481 4.30 9.82 5.92
N GLY A 482 4.87 9.24 4.86
CA GLY A 482 5.32 9.97 3.68
C GLY A 482 6.27 11.11 4.04
N ASP A 483 6.12 12.23 3.36
CA ASP A 483 6.98 13.41 3.53
C ASP A 483 6.90 14.07 4.92
N THR A 484 5.96 13.67 5.78
CA THR A 484 5.85 14.20 7.15
C THR A 484 6.71 13.44 8.16
N ALA A 485 7.24 12.27 7.80
CA ALA A 485 7.99 11.39 8.68
C ALA A 485 9.48 11.37 8.34
N LEU A 486 10.32 11.44 9.38
CA LEU A 486 11.70 11.00 9.33
C LEU A 486 11.72 9.57 9.86
N ALA A 487 11.65 8.60 8.95
CA ALA A 487 11.60 7.18 9.26
C ALA A 487 12.91 6.49 8.86
N ALA A 488 13.51 5.72 9.77
CA ALA A 488 14.67 4.90 9.45
C ALA A 488 14.26 3.77 8.50
N THR A 489 14.98 3.60 7.40
CA THR A 489 14.74 2.51 6.44
C THR A 489 15.43 1.21 6.84
N ASP A 490 16.50 1.33 7.62
CA ASP A 490 17.35 0.26 8.12
C ASP A 490 18.00 0.66 9.46
N ASP A 491 18.90 -0.19 9.96
CA ASP A 491 19.67 0.05 11.19
C ASP A 491 21.07 0.64 10.89
N GLU A 492 21.36 0.99 9.63
CA GLU A 492 22.65 1.53 9.18
C GLU A 492 22.67 3.06 9.16
N GLY A 493 21.56 3.69 9.58
CA GLY A 493 21.43 5.15 9.67
C GLY A 493 20.83 5.79 8.43
N HIS A 494 20.27 5.01 7.51
CA HIS A 494 19.54 5.57 6.38
C HIS A 494 18.09 5.92 6.75
N PHE A 495 17.60 7.00 6.14
CA PHE A 495 16.26 7.52 6.37
C PHE A 495 15.50 7.69 5.07
N ALA A 496 14.19 7.48 5.13
CA ALA A 496 13.30 7.66 4.00
C ALA A 496 13.42 9.09 3.46
N MET A 497 13.55 9.19 2.14
CA MET A 497 13.51 10.45 1.40
C MET A 497 12.07 10.91 1.18
N MET A 498 11.87 12.22 1.01
CA MET A 498 10.57 12.79 0.60
C MET A 498 10.30 12.45 -0.88
N SER A 499 9.87 11.22 -1.14
CA SER A 499 9.69 10.66 -2.48
C SER A 499 8.45 9.77 -2.55
N CYS A 500 7.88 9.65 -3.76
CA CYS A 500 6.76 8.73 -3.99
C CYS A 500 7.16 7.28 -3.65
N GLN A 501 8.38 6.83 -4.02
CA GLN A 501 8.89 5.49 -3.74
C GLN A 501 8.78 5.13 -2.25
N HIS A 502 9.25 5.98 -1.35
CA HIS A 502 9.11 5.74 0.09
C HIS A 502 7.67 5.93 0.56
N ALA A 503 6.96 6.93 0.04
CA ALA A 503 5.58 7.21 0.44
C ALA A 503 4.64 6.01 0.21
N LEU A 504 4.85 5.20 -0.83
CA LEU A 504 4.09 3.97 -1.06
C LEU A 504 4.21 2.99 0.13
N ARG A 505 5.44 2.61 0.49
CA ARG A 505 5.72 1.63 1.56
C ARG A 505 5.47 2.18 2.96
N LEU A 506 5.83 3.46 3.19
CA LEU A 506 5.50 4.18 4.41
C LEU A 506 4.00 4.18 4.64
N GLY A 507 3.21 4.50 3.61
CA GLY A 507 1.75 4.51 3.67
C GLY A 507 1.19 3.13 4.04
N ARG A 508 1.62 2.07 3.34
CA ARG A 508 1.19 0.69 3.66
C ARG A 508 1.46 0.35 5.13
N SER A 509 2.68 0.63 5.60
CA SER A 509 3.11 0.32 6.97
C SER A 509 2.34 1.13 8.03
N SER A 510 2.18 2.45 7.83
CA SER A 510 1.49 3.30 8.81
C SER A 510 0.01 3.00 8.92
N GLY A 511 -0.65 2.74 7.78
CA GLY A 511 -2.06 2.34 7.76
C GLY A 511 -2.29 0.99 8.44
N HIS A 512 -1.46 0.00 8.13
CA HIS A 512 -1.47 -1.30 8.78
C HIS A 512 -1.28 -1.16 10.29
N ASN A 513 -0.23 -0.47 10.75
CA ASN A 513 0.08 -0.34 12.17
C ASN A 513 -0.97 0.46 12.95
N ALA A 514 -1.57 1.48 12.34
CA ALA A 514 -2.68 2.20 12.96
C ALA A 514 -3.92 1.32 13.15
N ALA A 515 -4.23 0.45 12.18
CA ALA A 515 -5.31 -0.51 12.31
C ALA A 515 -4.95 -1.63 13.31
N ALA A 516 -3.74 -2.17 13.24
CA ALA A 516 -3.26 -3.24 14.12
C ALA A 516 -3.35 -2.83 15.59
N ASP A 517 -2.92 -1.60 15.92
CA ASP A 517 -3.01 -1.08 17.28
C ASP A 517 -4.46 -0.94 17.78
N LEU A 518 -5.41 -0.57 16.91
CA LEU A 518 -6.83 -0.53 17.25
C LEU A 518 -7.44 -1.94 17.45
N LEU A 519 -6.94 -2.92 16.70
CA LEU A 519 -7.38 -4.31 16.74
C LEU A 519 -6.71 -5.11 17.85
N GLY A 520 -5.62 -4.59 18.44
CA GLY A 520 -4.78 -5.34 19.38
C GLY A 520 -3.90 -6.39 18.69
N ALA A 521 -3.66 -6.23 17.38
CA ALA A 521 -2.75 -7.06 16.61
C ALA A 521 -1.31 -6.56 16.72
N GLU A 522 -0.34 -7.41 16.35
CA GLU A 522 1.08 -7.07 16.32
C GLU A 522 1.36 -5.96 15.29
N LEU A 523 2.25 -5.03 15.64
CA LEU A 523 2.71 -3.99 14.74
C LEU A 523 3.86 -4.51 13.89
N LEU A 524 3.94 -4.06 12.64
CA LEU A 524 5.00 -4.41 11.72
C LEU A 524 6.05 -3.29 11.66
N PRO A 525 7.31 -3.57 12.01
CA PRO A 525 8.39 -2.63 11.79
C PRO A 525 8.57 -2.29 10.31
N TYR A 526 8.57 -1.00 9.98
CA TYR A 526 8.95 -0.48 8.68
C TYR A 526 10.41 -0.79 8.40
N SER A 527 10.66 -1.31 7.20
CA SER A 527 12.00 -1.54 6.64
C SER A 527 11.92 -1.42 5.12
N GLN A 528 12.90 -0.72 4.54
CA GLN A 528 13.05 -0.55 3.10
C GLN A 528 14.52 -0.31 2.77
N VAL A 529 15.34 -1.35 2.90
CA VAL A 529 16.77 -1.29 2.62
C VAL A 529 17.07 -0.94 1.15
N PRO A 530 16.37 -1.52 0.14
CA PRO A 530 16.62 -1.16 -1.25
C PRO A 530 16.18 0.27 -1.53
N TYR A 531 17.05 1.00 -2.24
CA TYR A 531 16.77 2.36 -2.68
C TYR A 531 17.13 2.52 -4.15
N GLY A 532 16.14 2.95 -4.93
CA GLY A 532 16.26 3.24 -6.35
C GLY A 532 16.13 4.73 -6.61
N THR A 533 16.64 5.18 -7.74
CA THR A 533 16.36 6.54 -8.25
C THR A 533 16.17 6.45 -9.75
N CYS A 534 15.05 7.00 -10.23
CA CYS A 534 14.69 7.04 -11.64
C CYS A 534 14.36 8.48 -12.04
N LEU A 535 15.30 9.11 -12.73
CA LEU A 535 15.26 10.52 -13.11
C LEU A 535 14.94 10.64 -14.59
N ASP A 536 13.94 11.45 -14.93
CA ASP A 536 13.69 11.79 -16.32
C ASP A 536 14.66 12.85 -16.82
N LEU A 537 15.23 12.63 -18.00
CA LEU A 537 16.19 13.52 -18.65
C LEU A 537 15.66 13.96 -20.01
N GLY A 538 14.35 14.15 -20.11
CA GLY A 538 13.72 14.75 -21.28
C GLY A 538 13.84 13.87 -22.53
N PRO A 539 14.06 14.47 -23.71
CA PRO A 539 14.34 13.75 -24.95
C PRO A 539 15.64 12.94 -24.94
N TRP A 540 16.60 13.27 -24.07
CA TRP A 540 17.85 12.50 -23.94
C TRP A 540 17.58 11.07 -23.44
N GLY A 541 16.50 10.89 -22.68
CA GLY A 541 16.07 9.61 -22.13
C GLY A 541 15.85 9.73 -20.63
N SER A 542 16.29 8.74 -19.87
CA SER A 542 16.22 8.77 -18.40
C SER A 542 17.50 8.21 -17.79
N MET A 543 17.59 8.24 -16.48
CA MET A 543 18.67 7.61 -15.73
C MET A 543 18.08 6.82 -14.56
N VAL A 544 18.57 5.61 -14.38
CA VAL A 544 18.20 4.74 -13.26
C VAL A 544 19.46 4.33 -12.50
N SER A 545 19.39 4.43 -11.18
CA SER A 545 20.48 4.10 -10.27
C SER A 545 20.00 3.32 -9.05
N ALA A 546 20.88 2.52 -8.44
CA ALA A 546 20.60 1.79 -7.21
C ALA A 546 21.54 2.17 -6.06
N GLY A 547 21.05 1.90 -4.85
CA GLY A 547 21.75 2.13 -3.60
C GLY A 547 21.75 3.60 -3.16
N TRP A 548 22.18 3.82 -1.92
CA TRP A 548 22.25 5.16 -1.32
C TRP A 548 23.26 6.08 -1.99
N GLU A 549 24.33 5.53 -2.56
CA GLU A 549 25.29 6.26 -3.41
C GLU A 549 24.76 6.54 -4.82
N ARG A 550 23.60 5.97 -5.18
CA ARG A 550 22.92 6.12 -6.48
C ARG A 550 23.87 5.83 -7.65
N ASN A 551 24.47 4.64 -7.62
CA ASN A 551 25.30 4.15 -8.73
C ASN A 551 24.41 3.93 -9.95
N VAL A 552 24.72 4.60 -11.06
CA VAL A 552 23.95 4.52 -12.30
C VAL A 552 24.05 3.11 -12.89
N ILE A 553 22.90 2.50 -13.13
CA ILE A 553 22.76 1.17 -13.74
C ILE A 553 22.51 1.29 -15.24
N ILE A 554 21.55 2.14 -15.61
CA ILE A 554 21.14 2.31 -17.00
C ILE A 554 20.76 3.78 -17.24
N SER A 555 21.07 4.30 -18.43
CA SER A 555 20.77 5.68 -18.79
C SER A 555 20.49 5.85 -20.29
N GLY A 556 20.05 7.04 -20.67
CA GLY A 556 19.73 7.41 -22.03
C GLY A 556 18.38 6.85 -22.48
N SER A 557 18.21 6.68 -23.78
CA SER A 557 16.96 6.20 -24.38
C SER A 557 16.53 4.82 -23.87
N HIS A 558 17.49 3.94 -23.53
CA HIS A 558 17.20 2.60 -22.99
C HIS A 558 16.58 2.62 -21.59
N ALA A 559 16.83 3.68 -20.80
CA ALA A 559 16.23 3.84 -19.47
C ALA A 559 14.84 4.49 -19.52
N LYS A 560 14.47 5.16 -20.62
CA LYS A 560 13.20 5.90 -20.74
C LYS A 560 11.96 5.01 -20.54
N PRO A 561 11.88 3.77 -21.07
CA PRO A 561 10.75 2.89 -20.84
C PRO A 561 10.50 2.58 -19.35
N ILE A 562 11.57 2.46 -18.55
CA ILE A 562 11.45 2.24 -17.10
C ILE A 562 10.76 3.44 -16.45
N LYS A 563 11.23 4.66 -16.72
CA LYS A 563 10.61 5.88 -16.19
C LYS A 563 9.16 6.03 -16.65
N GLN A 564 8.87 5.70 -17.91
CA GLN A 564 7.50 5.72 -18.45
C GLN A 564 6.59 4.71 -17.75
N HIS A 565 7.07 3.51 -17.44
CA HIS A 565 6.30 2.54 -16.66
C HIS A 565 6.10 3.00 -15.21
N VAL A 566 7.16 3.52 -14.58
CA VAL A 566 7.08 4.07 -13.23
C VAL A 566 6.02 5.18 -13.18
N ASN A 567 6.13 6.16 -14.08
CA ASN A 567 5.22 7.30 -14.15
C ASN A 567 3.81 6.90 -14.61
N GLY A 568 3.66 6.00 -15.58
CA GLY A 568 2.37 5.69 -16.21
C GLY A 568 1.58 4.56 -15.54
N CYS A 569 2.21 3.74 -14.71
CA CYS A 569 1.59 2.58 -14.10
C CYS A 569 1.89 2.47 -12.60
N LEU A 570 3.17 2.48 -12.22
CA LEU A 570 3.55 2.07 -10.86
C LEU A 570 3.07 3.04 -9.77
N ILE A 571 3.13 4.34 -10.07
CA ILE A 571 2.77 5.39 -9.12
C ILE A 571 1.30 5.84 -9.25
N TYR A 572 0.46 5.03 -9.91
CA TYR A 572 -0.98 5.26 -9.98
C TYR A 572 -1.72 4.41 -8.93
N PRO A 573 -2.94 4.82 -8.50
CA PRO A 573 -3.74 4.01 -7.61
C PRO A 573 -4.09 2.66 -8.28
N PRO A 574 -4.31 1.60 -7.49
CA PRO A 574 -4.88 0.36 -8.02
C PRO A 574 -6.26 0.64 -8.62
N LYS A 575 -6.73 -0.27 -9.47
CA LYS A 575 -8.10 -0.22 -9.98
C LYS A 575 -9.10 -0.22 -8.81
N PRO A 576 -10.33 0.30 -8.99
CA PRO A 576 -11.44 0.17 -8.06
C PRO A 576 -11.94 -1.28 -7.87
N ASP A 577 -11.03 -2.17 -7.49
CA ASP A 577 -11.28 -3.55 -7.11
C ASP A 577 -10.71 -3.76 -5.70
N MET A 578 -11.56 -4.24 -4.78
CA MET A 578 -11.19 -4.37 -3.38
C MET A 578 -10.03 -5.35 -3.18
N MET A 579 -10.09 -6.51 -3.84
CA MET A 579 -9.11 -7.58 -3.63
C MET A 579 -7.77 -7.24 -4.27
N GLU A 580 -7.77 -6.63 -5.45
CA GLU A 580 -6.56 -6.13 -6.11
C GLU A 580 -5.89 -5.03 -5.26
N ALA A 581 -6.66 -4.06 -4.76
CA ALA A 581 -6.14 -3.01 -3.90
C ALA A 581 -5.56 -3.58 -2.59
N PHE A 582 -6.25 -4.52 -1.96
CA PHE A 582 -5.78 -5.19 -0.74
C PHE A 582 -4.55 -6.05 -0.97
N ALA A 583 -4.42 -6.74 -2.10
CA ALA A 583 -3.23 -7.52 -2.44
C ALA A 583 -2.00 -6.60 -2.56
N GLN A 584 -2.14 -5.45 -3.21
CA GLN A 584 -1.04 -4.50 -3.40
C GLN A 584 -0.68 -3.72 -2.12
N ALA A 585 -1.59 -3.65 -1.13
CA ALA A 585 -1.40 -2.84 0.08
C ALA A 585 -0.70 -3.56 1.23
N ASP A 586 -0.23 -4.79 1.02
CA ASP A 586 0.57 -5.51 2.00
C ASP A 586 1.89 -4.75 2.30
N PRO A 587 2.16 -4.36 3.57
CA PRO A 587 3.44 -3.74 3.94
C PRO A 587 4.66 -4.63 3.67
N GLN A 588 4.47 -5.95 3.73
CA GLN A 588 5.50 -6.96 3.47
C GLN A 588 5.41 -7.54 2.05
N GLY A 589 4.48 -7.02 1.24
CA GLY A 589 4.33 -7.42 -0.16
C GLY A 589 5.61 -7.20 -0.97
N PRO A 590 5.76 -7.91 -2.10
CA PRO A 590 6.92 -7.78 -2.94
C PRO A 590 7.06 -6.35 -3.47
N LEU A 591 8.30 -5.98 -3.73
CA LEU A 591 8.61 -4.73 -4.42
C LEU A 591 8.31 -4.92 -5.93
N PRO A 592 7.86 -3.87 -6.63
CA PRO A 592 7.59 -3.91 -8.07
C PRO A 592 8.75 -4.47 -8.91
N ASP A 593 8.50 -5.47 -9.76
CA ASP A 593 9.55 -5.97 -10.67
C ASP A 593 9.66 -5.07 -11.91
N LEU A 594 10.78 -4.37 -12.06
CA LEU A 594 11.08 -3.50 -13.19
C LEU A 594 11.94 -4.18 -14.27
N SER A 595 12.36 -5.44 -14.05
CA SER A 595 13.29 -6.14 -14.94
C SER A 595 12.76 -6.30 -16.37
N ALA A 596 11.44 -6.46 -16.53
CA ALA A 596 10.79 -6.59 -17.83
C ALA A 596 10.99 -5.37 -18.78
N PHE A 597 11.42 -4.22 -18.24
CA PHE A 597 11.65 -2.99 -18.99
C PHE A 597 13.14 -2.70 -19.23
N ALA A 598 14.04 -3.60 -18.80
CA ALA A 598 15.47 -3.47 -18.96
C ALA A 598 15.99 -4.37 -20.11
N PRO A 599 17.06 -3.95 -20.82
CA PRO A 599 17.82 -4.85 -21.70
C PRO A 599 18.34 -6.07 -20.91
N VAL A 600 18.51 -7.21 -21.60
CA VAL A 600 18.92 -8.49 -20.98
C VAL A 600 20.22 -8.39 -20.16
N ALA A 601 21.13 -7.49 -20.54
CA ALA A 601 22.40 -7.27 -19.84
C ALA A 601 22.25 -6.62 -18.45
N ASP A 602 21.12 -5.98 -18.16
CA ASP A 602 20.91 -5.14 -16.95
C ASP A 602 19.85 -5.71 -15.99
N LEU A 603 19.29 -6.90 -16.30
CA LEU A 603 18.13 -7.47 -15.59
C LEU A 603 18.32 -7.65 -14.08
N SER A 604 19.49 -8.15 -13.65
CA SER A 604 19.77 -8.41 -12.23
C SER A 604 19.88 -7.12 -11.40
N ALA A 605 20.43 -6.07 -12.00
CA ALA A 605 20.57 -4.77 -11.34
C ALA A 605 19.22 -4.05 -11.24
N VAL A 606 18.39 -4.12 -12.29
CA VAL A 606 17.08 -3.45 -12.32
C VAL A 606 16.03 -4.12 -11.42
N ALA A 607 16.09 -5.44 -11.25
CA ALA A 607 15.19 -6.17 -10.33
C ALA A 607 15.32 -5.72 -8.86
N SER A 608 16.45 -5.10 -8.48
CA SER A 608 16.75 -4.70 -7.10
C SER A 608 16.32 -3.26 -6.73
N LEU A 609 15.71 -2.52 -7.66
CA LEU A 609 15.46 -1.08 -7.53
C LEU A 609 14.23 -0.67 -6.70
N ALA A 610 13.29 -1.60 -6.56
CA ALA A 610 11.93 -1.27 -6.19
C ALA A 610 11.72 -1.15 -4.68
#